data_AF-A0A072VJ48-F1
#
_entry.id   AF-A0A072VJ48-F1
#
_cell.length_a   1.000
_cell.length_b   1.000
_cell.length_c   1.000
_cell.angle_alpha   90.00
_cell.angle_beta   90.00
_cell.angle_gamma   90.00
#
_symmetry.space_group_name_H-M   'P 1'
#
loop_
_entity.id
_entity.type
_entity.pdbx_description
1 polymer ?
#
loop_
_entity_poly.entity_id
_entity_poly.type
_entity_poly.pdbx_seq_one_letter_code
_entity_poly.pdbx_strand_id
1 'polypeptide(L)'
;MSHHLTILYRGLKSNNLKVTVLYRGLKFNNLKGFPSFIESVINQTTTNLIHLQSLGFKRIVVGDLQPLGCLPQATAQTSFQSCNSTFNDLVALHNNLLNQSITRMNQQSKPRITTHSQSSAFSIVSSQCGITLQTV
;
A
#
# COMPACT_ATOMS: atom_id res chain seq x y z
N MET A 1 18.19 -12.65 3.60
CA MET A 1 16.81 -13.02 3.98
C MET A 1 15.89 -11.91 3.46
N SER A 2 15.23 -12.11 2.32
CA SER A 2 14.70 -10.99 1.52
C SER A 2 13.19 -10.83 1.68
N HIS A 3 12.76 -9.75 2.35
CA HIS A 3 11.41 -9.22 2.16
C HIS A 3 11.33 -8.64 0.75
N HIS A 4 10.37 -9.08 -0.05
CA HIS A 4 10.29 -8.65 -1.45
C HIS A 4 9.23 -7.58 -1.60
N LEU A 5 9.66 -6.38 -1.95
CA LEU A 5 8.80 -5.32 -2.42
C LEU A 5 8.39 -5.62 -3.87
N THR A 6 7.11 -5.50 -4.19
CA THR A 6 6.66 -5.49 -5.58
C THR A 6 5.91 -4.19 -5.84
N ILE A 7 6.35 -3.42 -6.84
CA ILE A 7 5.63 -2.23 -7.31
C ILE A 7 5.00 -2.58 -8.65
N LEU A 8 3.67 -2.45 -8.72
CA LEU A 8 2.90 -2.68 -9.93
C LEU A 8 2.54 -1.33 -10.57
N TYR A 9 2.79 -1.24 -11.87
CA TYR A 9 2.45 -0.09 -12.69
C TYR A 9 1.36 -0.49 -13.67
N ARG A 10 0.26 0.25 -13.67
CA ARG A 10 -0.86 0.03 -14.61
C ARG A 10 -1.15 1.31 -15.36
N GLY A 11 -0.93 1.29 -16.67
CA GLY A 11 -1.34 2.38 -17.56
C GLY A 11 -2.86 2.57 -17.55
N LEU A 12 -3.28 3.84 -17.53
CA LEU A 12 -4.66 4.28 -17.66
C LEU A 12 -4.78 5.17 -18.92
N LYS A 13 -6.02 5.50 -19.32
CA LYS A 13 -6.26 6.40 -20.46
C LYS A 13 -5.60 7.77 -20.23
N SER A 14 -5.16 8.41 -21.31
CA SER A 14 -4.63 9.79 -21.33
C SER A 14 -3.33 10.01 -20.54
N ASN A 15 -2.36 9.08 -20.65
CA ASN A 15 -1.07 9.14 -19.96
C ASN A 15 -1.20 9.27 -18.44
N ASN A 16 -2.23 8.62 -17.89
CA ASN A 16 -2.41 8.46 -16.46
C ASN A 16 -1.85 7.10 -16.04
N LEU A 17 -1.35 6.99 -14.82
CA LEU A 17 -0.75 5.77 -14.30
C LEU A 17 -1.31 5.43 -12.93
N LYS A 18 -1.59 4.15 -12.66
CA LYS A 18 -1.85 3.64 -11.31
C LYS A 18 -0.63 2.88 -10.82
N VAL A 19 -0.11 3.28 -9.66
CA VAL A 19 0.99 2.63 -8.95
C VAL A 19 0.42 1.90 -7.75
N THR A 20 0.85 0.67 -7.50
CA THR A 20 0.40 -0.11 -6.34
C THR A 20 1.60 -0.79 -5.70
N VAL A 21 1.76 -0.56 -4.40
CA VAL A 21 2.81 -1.18 -3.59
C VAL A 21 2.26 -2.45 -2.97
N LEU A 22 2.99 -3.55 -3.09
CA LEU A 22 2.66 -4.85 -2.50
C LEU A 22 3.84 -5.38 -1.69
N TYR A 23 3.53 -5.83 -0.48
CA TYR A 23 4.49 -6.50 0.39
C TYR A 23 4.33 -8.01 0.23
N ARG A 24 5.38 -8.69 -0.23
CA ARG A 24 5.41 -10.16 -0.33
C ARG A 24 6.36 -10.78 0.68
N GLY A 25 5.98 -11.96 1.17
CA GLY A 25 6.84 -12.76 2.05
C GLY A 25 7.06 -12.13 3.43
N LEU A 26 6.05 -11.45 3.97
CA LEU A 26 6.14 -10.91 5.33
C LEU A 26 6.23 -12.07 6.32
N LYS A 27 7.28 -12.06 7.16
CA LYS A 27 7.49 -13.07 8.19
C LYS A 27 7.20 -12.48 9.56
N PHE A 28 6.35 -13.19 10.30
CA PHE A 28 5.74 -12.78 11.58
C PHE A 28 6.74 -12.70 12.76
N ASN A 29 7.95 -13.24 12.62
CA ASN A 29 8.91 -13.39 13.71
C ASN A 29 9.98 -12.30 13.80
N ASN A 30 10.04 -11.34 12.87
CA ASN A 30 11.04 -10.25 12.92
C ASN A 30 10.48 -8.90 12.45
N LEU A 31 9.66 -8.27 13.30
CA LEU A 31 9.02 -6.99 13.02
C LEU A 31 9.88 -5.77 13.39
N LYS A 32 11.00 -5.94 14.08
CA LYS A 32 11.85 -4.82 14.56
C LYS A 32 12.46 -3.99 13.42
N GLY A 33 12.83 -4.63 12.31
CA GLY A 33 13.40 -3.93 11.15
C GLY A 33 12.35 -3.39 10.16
N PHE A 34 11.08 -3.66 10.42
CA PHE A 34 10.01 -3.38 9.47
C PHE A 34 9.71 -1.88 9.28
N PRO A 35 9.71 -1.05 10.34
CA PRO A 35 9.56 0.40 10.18
C PRO A 35 10.62 1.01 9.24
N SER A 36 11.91 0.68 9.45
CA SER A 36 12.99 1.15 8.57
C SER A 36 12.87 0.61 7.14
N PHE A 37 12.39 -0.62 6.98
CA PHE A 37 12.07 -1.16 5.66
C PHE A 37 10.94 -0.38 4.98
N ILE A 38 9.86 -0.07 5.71
CA ILE A 38 8.76 0.77 5.21
C ILE A 38 9.28 2.13 4.75
N GLU A 39 10.12 2.80 5.53
CA GLU A 39 10.74 4.06 5.14
C GLU A 39 11.54 3.94 3.84
N SER A 40 12.34 2.88 3.68
CA SER A 40 13.06 2.60 2.43
C SER A 40 12.12 2.38 1.25
N VAL A 41 10.99 1.68 1.44
CA VAL A 41 9.97 1.47 0.42
C VAL A 41 9.33 2.80 0.01
N ILE A 42 9.02 3.67 0.97
CA ILE A 42 8.45 4.99 0.70
C ILE A 42 9.46 5.83 -0.09
N ASN A 43 10.72 5.87 0.33
CA ASN A 43 11.76 6.62 -0.38
C ASN A 43 11.91 6.16 -1.83
N GLN A 44 12.01 4.84 -2.06
CA GLN A 44 12.09 4.28 -3.40
C GLN A 44 10.84 4.56 -4.24
N THR A 45 9.65 4.49 -3.63
CA THR A 45 8.39 4.84 -4.31
C THR A 45 8.39 6.31 -4.73
N THR A 46 8.80 7.22 -3.86
CA THR A 46 8.94 8.65 -4.16
C THR A 46 9.93 8.91 -5.31
N THR A 47 11.12 8.29 -5.29
CA THR A 47 12.09 8.38 -6.39
C THR A 47 11.47 7.91 -7.71
N ASN A 48 10.75 6.78 -7.69
CA ASN A 48 10.10 6.25 -8.89
C ASN A 48 9.01 7.19 -9.41
N LEU A 49 8.24 7.84 -8.52
CA LEU A 49 7.21 8.80 -8.91
C LEU A 49 7.81 10.04 -9.58
N ILE A 50 8.92 10.56 -9.06
CA ILE A 50 9.67 11.68 -9.68
C ILE A 50 10.13 11.28 -11.09
N HIS A 51 10.71 10.08 -11.22
CA HIS A 51 11.15 9.59 -12.53
C HIS A 51 9.98 9.45 -13.50
N LEU A 52 8.84 8.90 -13.07
CA LEU A 52 7.64 8.80 -13.90
C LEU A 52 7.10 10.17 -14.34
N GLN A 53 7.14 11.18 -13.47
CA GLN A 53 6.79 12.54 -13.87
C GLN A 53 7.75 13.09 -14.94
N SER A 54 9.05 12.81 -14.83
CA SER A 54 10.05 13.21 -15.83
C SER A 54 9.82 12.54 -17.19
N LEU A 55 9.22 11.35 -17.21
CA LEU A 55 8.82 10.64 -18.44
C LEU A 55 7.51 11.17 -19.05
N GLY A 56 6.85 12.16 -18.44
CA GLY A 56 5.68 12.84 -19.01
C GLY A 56 4.31 12.30 -18.56
N PHE A 57 4.26 11.40 -17.56
CA PHE A 57 2.98 10.99 -16.96
C PHE A 57 2.28 12.19 -16.32
N LYS A 58 1.02 12.43 -16.73
CA LYS A 58 0.30 13.65 -16.36
C LYS A 58 -0.42 13.53 -15.03
N ARG A 59 -0.94 12.35 -14.70
CA ARG A 59 -1.52 12.04 -13.39
C ARG A 59 -1.07 10.64 -12.95
N ILE A 60 -0.67 10.53 -11.70
CA ILE A 60 -0.28 9.26 -11.09
C ILE A 60 -1.16 9.02 -9.87
N VAL A 61 -1.84 7.89 -9.83
CA VAL A 61 -2.64 7.47 -8.69
C VAL A 61 -1.86 6.40 -7.94
N VAL A 62 -1.52 6.65 -6.68
CA VAL A 62 -0.83 5.68 -5.84
C VAL A 62 -1.84 5.01 -4.93
N GLY A 63 -1.93 3.69 -4.97
CA GLY A 63 -2.83 2.93 -4.12
C GLY A 63 -2.27 2.76 -2.72
N ASP A 64 -3.08 3.08 -1.70
CA ASP A 64 -2.76 2.76 -0.31
C ASP A 64 -2.82 1.24 -0.10
N LEU A 65 -2.13 0.78 0.95
CA LEU A 65 -2.23 -0.61 1.37
C LEU A 65 -3.59 -0.89 2.00
N GLN A 66 -4.15 -2.04 1.64
CA GLN A 66 -5.25 -2.66 2.36
C GLN A 66 -4.78 -3.16 3.73
N PRO A 67 -5.69 -3.39 4.69
CA PRO A 67 -5.34 -3.95 5.99
C PRO A 67 -4.76 -5.36 5.83
N LEU A 68 -3.43 -5.46 5.76
CA LEU A 68 -2.71 -6.71 5.53
C LEU A 68 -3.00 -7.74 6.62
N GLY A 69 -3.27 -7.28 7.85
CA GLY A 69 -3.64 -8.14 8.97
C GLY A 69 -5.00 -8.81 8.82
N CYS A 70 -5.85 -8.31 7.91
CA CYS A 70 -7.17 -8.87 7.64
C CYS A 70 -7.22 -9.71 6.35
N LEU A 71 -6.10 -9.84 5.62
CA LEU A 71 -6.06 -10.69 4.43
C LEU A 71 -6.16 -12.18 4.82
N PRO A 72 -6.74 -13.05 3.97
CA PRO A 72 -6.90 -14.48 4.26
C PRO A 72 -5.61 -15.17 4.72
N GLN A 73 -4.45 -14.76 4.19
CA GLN A 73 -3.15 -15.30 4.59
C GLN A 73 -2.80 -15.01 6.07
N ALA A 74 -3.21 -13.85 6.60
CA ALA A 74 -2.94 -13.45 7.98
C ALA A 74 -3.96 -14.03 8.96
N THR A 75 -5.23 -14.13 8.56
CA THR A 75 -6.32 -14.58 9.43
C THR A 75 -6.54 -16.09 9.40
N ALA A 76 -5.91 -16.83 8.46
CA ALA A 76 -5.98 -18.29 8.41
C ALA A 76 -5.55 -18.97 9.73
N GLN A 77 -4.61 -18.38 10.47
CA GLN A 77 -4.15 -18.90 11.77
C GLN A 77 -5.20 -18.76 12.89
N THR A 78 -6.17 -17.86 12.71
CA THR A 78 -7.25 -17.58 13.67
C THR A 78 -8.60 -18.01 13.12
N SER A 79 -8.62 -18.95 12.16
CA SER A 79 -9.85 -19.42 11.49
C SER A 79 -10.70 -18.28 10.94
N PHE A 80 -10.05 -17.24 10.39
CA PHE A 80 -10.67 -16.04 9.83
C PHE A 80 -11.47 -15.19 10.84
N GLN A 81 -11.28 -15.39 12.15
CA GLN A 81 -12.05 -14.71 13.19
C GLN A 81 -11.48 -13.36 13.61
N SER A 82 -10.18 -13.14 13.42
CA SER A 82 -9.53 -11.91 13.88
C SER A 82 -8.41 -11.45 12.96
N CYS A 83 -8.30 -10.13 12.81
CA CYS A 83 -7.18 -9.51 12.11
C CYS A 83 -5.96 -9.42 13.02
N ASN A 84 -4.77 -9.49 12.42
CA ASN A 84 -3.54 -9.19 13.15
C ASN A 84 -3.34 -7.66 13.24
N SER A 85 -3.53 -7.10 14.43
CA SER A 85 -3.42 -5.65 14.69
C SER A 85 -2.04 -5.10 14.35
N THR A 86 -0.96 -5.82 14.67
CA THR A 86 0.40 -5.36 14.40
C THR A 86 0.67 -5.12 12.91
N PHE A 87 0.09 -5.95 12.02
CA PHE A 87 0.20 -5.70 10.57
C PHE A 87 -0.62 -4.49 10.13
N ASN A 88 -1.79 -4.29 10.73
CA ASN A 88 -2.63 -3.14 10.44
C ASN A 88 -1.95 -1.83 10.91
N ASP A 89 -1.22 -1.85 12.03
CA ASP A 89 -0.43 -0.71 12.50
C ASP A 89 0.72 -0.39 11.54
N LEU A 90 1.40 -1.41 11.00
CA LEU A 90 2.45 -1.24 9.98
C LEU A 90 1.88 -0.71 8.66
N VAL A 91 0.68 -1.14 8.29
CA VAL A 91 -0.05 -0.59 7.15
C VAL A 91 -0.41 0.88 7.37
N ALA A 92 -0.88 1.23 8.56
CA ALA A 92 -1.17 2.61 8.93
C ALA A 92 0.09 3.48 8.87
N LEU A 93 1.23 2.98 9.37
CA LEU A 93 2.51 3.66 9.26
C LEU A 93 2.91 3.90 7.80
N HIS A 94 2.84 2.87 6.96
CA HIS A 94 3.14 3.00 5.52
C HIS A 94 2.25 4.03 4.84
N ASN A 95 0.93 3.91 5.01
CA ASN A 95 -0.04 4.81 4.36
C ASN A 95 0.14 6.25 4.85
N ASN A 96 0.49 6.46 6.12
CA ASN A 96 0.77 7.79 6.65
C ASN A 96 2.03 8.38 6.01
N LEU A 97 3.15 7.65 6.03
CA LEU A 97 4.42 8.11 5.42
C LEU A 97 4.30 8.35 3.91
N LEU A 98 3.52 7.51 3.20
CA LEU A 98 3.23 7.67 1.78
C LEU A 98 2.47 8.98 1.53
N ASN A 99 1.38 9.21 2.26
CA ASN A 99 0.57 10.42 2.14
C ASN A 99 1.37 11.68 2.48
N GLN A 100 2.22 11.64 3.51
CA GLN A 100 3.12 12.76 3.84
C GLN A 100 4.10 13.05 2.69
N SER A 101 4.71 12.01 2.12
CA SER A 101 5.68 12.16 1.04
C SER A 101 5.03 12.72 -0.23
N ILE A 102 3.85 12.23 -0.59
CA ILE A 102 3.09 12.72 -1.75
C ILE A 102 2.62 14.16 -1.53
N THR A 103 2.15 14.51 -0.32
CA THR A 103 1.78 15.88 0.03
C THR A 103 2.96 16.83 -0.17
N ARG A 104 4.15 16.49 0.34
CA ARG A 104 5.36 17.30 0.17
C ARG A 104 5.76 17.45 -1.30
N MET A 105 5.70 16.37 -2.09
CA MET A 105 5.98 16.42 -3.53
C MET A 105 5.02 17.35 -4.28
N ASN A 106 3.73 17.29 -3.96
CA ASN A 106 2.71 18.14 -4.58
C ASN A 106 2.77 19.62 -4.13
N GLN A 107 3.48 19.94 -3.05
CA GLN A 107 3.77 21.33 -2.67
C GLN A 107 4.93 21.90 -3.49
N GLN A 108 5.89 21.07 -3.87
CA GLN A 108 7.07 21.46 -4.65
C GLN A 108 6.85 21.45 -6.16
N SER A 109 5.71 20.91 -6.62
CA SER A 109 5.39 20.73 -8.05
C SER A 109 3.88 20.94 -8.29
N LYS A 110 3.43 21.08 -9.55
CA LYS A 110 1.98 21.10 -9.82
C LYS A 110 1.36 19.76 -9.37
N PRO A 111 0.25 19.75 -8.61
CA PRO A 111 -0.28 18.52 -8.02
C PRO A 111 -0.73 17.56 -9.13
N ARG A 112 0.01 16.46 -9.26
CA ARG A 112 -0.21 15.41 -10.29
C ARG A 112 -0.29 14.02 -9.69
N ILE A 113 -0.03 13.88 -8.40
CA ILE A 113 -0.02 12.59 -7.71
C ILE A 113 -1.13 12.60 -6.67
N THR A 114 -1.98 11.58 -6.68
CA THR A 114 -3.06 11.43 -5.69
C THR A 114 -3.01 10.04 -5.08
N THR A 115 -3.29 9.92 -3.79
CA THR A 115 -3.49 8.62 -3.14
C THR A 115 -4.91 8.13 -3.33
N HIS A 116 -5.09 6.80 -3.38
CA HIS A 116 -6.39 6.16 -3.49
C HIS A 116 -6.47 4.99 -2.51
N SER A 117 -7.39 5.10 -1.55
CA SER A 117 -7.69 4.01 -0.62
C SER A 117 -8.22 2.79 -1.37
N GLN A 118 -7.60 1.63 -1.15
CA GLN A 118 -8.01 0.38 -1.80
C GLN A 118 -9.02 -0.42 -0.97
N SER A 119 -9.61 0.18 0.06
CA SER A 119 -10.55 -0.46 0.99
C SER A 119 -11.76 -1.10 0.29
N SER A 120 -12.27 -0.49 -0.78
CA SER A 120 -13.42 -1.00 -1.53
C SER A 120 -13.13 -2.33 -2.25
N ALA A 121 -11.87 -2.59 -2.63
CA ALA A 121 -11.49 -3.89 -3.20
C ALA A 121 -11.41 -4.99 -2.13
N PHE A 122 -11.07 -4.64 -0.89
CA PHE A 122 -11.03 -5.59 0.23
C PHE A 122 -12.44 -6.08 0.59
N SER A 123 -13.42 -5.17 0.63
CA SER A 123 -14.83 -5.51 0.94
C SER A 123 -15.45 -6.50 -0.04
N ILE A 124 -15.09 -6.43 -1.33
CA ILE A 124 -15.55 -7.38 -2.36
C ILE A 124 -14.96 -8.78 -2.11
N VAL A 125 -13.69 -8.87 -1.71
CA VAL A 125 -13.05 -10.16 -1.42
C VAL A 125 -13.64 -10.82 -0.16
N SER A 126 -13.99 -10.03 0.86
CA SER A 126 -14.63 -10.55 2.08
C SER A 126 -16.06 -11.03 1.86
N SER A 127 -16.86 -10.34 1.03
CA SER A 127 -18.26 -10.72 0.78
C SER A 127 -18.39 -12.01 -0.03
N GLN A 128 -17.40 -12.35 -0.85
CA GLN A 128 -17.35 -13.62 -1.58
C GLN A 128 -16.95 -14.83 -0.71
N CYS A 129 -16.46 -14.63 0.52
CA CYS A 129 -16.01 -15.71 1.42
C CYS A 129 -16.88 -15.94 2.67
N GLY A 130 -18.05 -15.33 2.79
CA GLY A 130 -18.91 -15.50 3.98
C GLY A 130 -18.28 -14.97 5.29
N ILE A 131 -17.27 -14.11 5.18
CA ILE A 131 -16.66 -13.44 6.34
C ILE A 131 -17.56 -12.27 6.70
N THR A 132 -18.32 -12.39 7.78
CA THR A 132 -19.04 -11.27 8.38
C THR A 132 -18.00 -10.22 8.81
N LEU A 133 -17.92 -9.12 8.07
CA LEU A 133 -17.15 -7.94 8.47
C LEU A 133 -17.71 -7.46 9.82
N GLN A 134 -16.97 -7.65 10.91
CA GLN A 134 -17.04 -6.70 12.00
C GLN A 134 -16.41 -5.41 11.47
N THR A 135 -17.28 -4.45 11.15
CA THR A 135 -16.91 -3.05 11.02
C THR A 135 -16.19 -2.63 12.29
N VAL A 136 -14.99 -2.06 12.13
CA VAL A 136 -14.39 -1.23 13.18
C VAL A 136 -15.28 -0.01 13.41
#